data_AF-A0A1I4ITD3-F1
#
_entry.id   AF-A0A1I4ITD3-F1
#
_cell.length_a   1.000
_cell.length_b   1.000
_cell.length_c   1.000
_cell.angle_alpha   90.00
_cell.angle_beta   90.00
_cell.angle_gamma   90.00
#
_symmetry.space_group_name_H-M   'P 1'
#
loop_
_entity.id
_entity.type
_entity.pdbx_description
1 polymer ?
#
loop_
_entity_poly.entity_id
_entity_poly.type
_entity_poly.pdbx_seq_one_letter_code
_entity_poly.pdbx_strand_id
1 'polypeptide(L)'
;MLATMQKLGVVASFSRPSVSNDNPYSEALFKTLKYTPAYPSKSFESLDEARQWVLHSVDWYNYCHRHSDIKYVTPAQRHHGNDVTILEQRKRLYEEAKKKHPERWSGETRNWSHESTVSLNPGNAQPETKMKRVA
;
A
#
# COMPACT_ATOMS: atom_id res chain seq x y z
N MET A 1 25.59 -11.79 7.61
CA MET A 1 24.15 -11.52 7.77
C MET A 1 23.36 -12.74 8.24
N LEU A 2 23.50 -13.92 7.62
CA LEU A 2 22.75 -15.14 8.03
C LEU A 2 22.92 -15.49 9.52
N ALA A 3 24.16 -15.47 10.04
CA ALA A 3 24.42 -15.74 11.46
C ALA A 3 23.68 -14.77 12.41
N THR A 4 23.55 -13.50 12.04
CA THR A 4 22.79 -12.51 12.81
C THR A 4 21.30 -12.79 12.77
N MET A 5 20.74 -13.10 11.59
CA MET A 5 19.32 -13.46 11.44
C MET A 5 18.96 -14.69 12.26
N GLN A 6 19.79 -15.74 12.19
CA GLN A 6 19.62 -16.95 13.00
C GLN A 6 19.68 -16.66 14.50
N LYS A 7 20.65 -15.85 14.94
CA LYS A 7 20.75 -15.40 16.34
C LYS A 7 19.49 -14.66 16.81
N LEU A 8 18.87 -13.89 15.92
CA LEU A 8 17.63 -13.14 16.19
C LEU A 8 16.35 -13.98 15.98
N GLY A 9 16.47 -15.26 15.61
CA GLY A 9 15.31 -16.13 15.33
C GLY A 9 14.58 -15.80 14.04
N VAL A 10 15.20 -15.04 13.12
CA VAL A 10 14.63 -14.67 11.82
C VAL A 10 14.99 -15.73 10.79
N VAL A 11 13.96 -16.33 10.17
CA VAL A 11 14.13 -17.28 9.06
C VAL A 11 14.41 -16.50 7.78
N ALA A 12 15.55 -16.76 7.14
CA ALA A 12 15.87 -16.19 5.84
C ALA A 12 15.09 -16.90 4.74
N SER A 13 14.44 -16.13 3.87
CA SER A 13 13.85 -16.57 2.62
C SER A 13 14.42 -15.74 1.48
N PHE A 14 14.73 -16.38 0.37
CA PHE A 14 15.39 -15.73 -0.77
C PHE A 14 14.50 -15.82 -2.00
N SER A 15 14.46 -14.72 -2.75
CA SER A 15 13.87 -14.70 -4.08
C SER A 15 14.63 -15.64 -5.02
N ARG A 16 13.93 -16.14 -6.04
CA ARG A 16 14.50 -16.97 -7.08
C ARG A 16 15.62 -16.22 -7.82
N PRO A 17 16.77 -16.86 -8.06
CA PRO A 17 17.86 -16.24 -8.80
C PRO A 17 17.40 -15.75 -10.18
N SER A 18 17.79 -14.54 -10.55
CA SER A 18 17.52 -13.94 -11.86
C SER A 18 16.04 -13.76 -12.22
N VAL A 19 15.16 -13.62 -11.21
CA VAL A 19 13.73 -13.32 -11.39
C VAL A 19 13.43 -11.94 -10.78
N SER A 20 13.38 -10.90 -11.61
CA SER A 20 13.17 -9.52 -11.12
C SER A 20 11.82 -9.33 -10.45
N ASN A 21 10.76 -9.88 -11.04
CA ASN A 21 9.39 -9.75 -10.54
C ASN A 21 9.04 -10.67 -9.36
N ASP A 22 10.03 -11.29 -8.70
CA ASP A 22 9.80 -12.18 -7.56
C ASP A 22 9.50 -11.40 -6.26
N ASN A 23 9.80 -10.10 -6.23
CA ASN A 23 9.46 -9.21 -5.12
C ASN A 23 8.83 -7.89 -5.62
N PRO A 24 7.60 -7.93 -6.18
CA PRO A 24 6.94 -6.77 -6.75
C PRO A 24 6.66 -5.68 -5.69
N TYR A 25 6.54 -6.06 -4.42
CA TYR A 25 6.33 -5.10 -3.32
C TYR A 25 7.53 -4.17 -3.12
N SER A 26 8.74 -4.72 -3.02
CA SER A 26 9.94 -3.88 -2.89
C SER A 26 10.22 -3.09 -4.17
N GLU A 27 9.96 -3.64 -5.36
CA GLU A 27 10.10 -2.90 -6.62
C GLU A 27 9.15 -1.70 -6.69
N ALA A 28 7.89 -1.86 -6.28
CA ALA A 28 6.93 -0.77 -6.20
C ALA A 28 7.40 0.34 -5.26
N LEU A 29 7.95 -0.01 -4.09
CA LEU A 29 8.54 0.97 -3.16
C LEU A 29 9.69 1.75 -3.79
N PHE A 30 10.63 1.08 -4.47
CA PHE A 30 11.73 1.76 -5.15
C PHE A 30 11.25 2.66 -6.27
N LYS A 31 10.20 2.27 -6.99
CA LYS A 31 9.56 3.13 -7.97
C LYS A 31 8.96 4.37 -7.28
N THR A 32 8.20 4.23 -6.20
CA THR A 32 7.65 5.38 -5.48
C THR A 32 8.75 6.34 -5.02
N LEU A 33 9.85 5.81 -4.50
CA LEU A 33 11.01 6.61 -4.10
C LEU A 33 11.59 7.41 -5.27
N LYS A 34 11.77 6.77 -6.45
CA LYS A 34 12.40 7.38 -7.63
C LYS A 34 11.52 8.41 -8.36
N TYR A 35 10.21 8.22 -8.30
CA TYR A 35 9.25 9.04 -9.03
C TYR A 35 8.58 10.10 -8.15
N THR A 36 9.01 10.25 -6.90
CA THR A 36 8.55 11.36 -6.05
C THR A 36 9.06 12.70 -6.61
N PRO A 37 8.27 13.79 -6.56
CA PRO A 37 8.71 15.10 -7.03
C PRO A 37 9.99 15.62 -6.35
N ALA A 38 10.28 15.16 -5.14
CA ALA A 38 11.47 15.52 -4.37
C ALA A 38 12.72 14.66 -4.69
N TYR A 39 12.67 13.84 -5.75
CA TYR A 39 13.83 13.04 -6.14
C TYR A 39 15.00 13.93 -6.61
N PRO A 40 16.23 13.67 -6.15
CA PRO A 40 17.36 14.55 -6.42
C PRO A 40 17.72 14.51 -7.92
N SER A 41 17.84 15.69 -8.51
CA SER A 41 18.29 15.86 -9.89
C SER A 41 19.81 15.94 -10.03
N LYS A 42 20.52 16.16 -8.91
CA LYS A 42 21.99 16.21 -8.82
C LYS A 42 22.50 15.15 -7.86
N SER A 43 23.78 14.83 -7.95
CA SER A 43 24.46 13.99 -6.96
C SER A 43 24.47 14.66 -5.58
N PHE A 44 24.49 13.85 -4.54
CA PHE A 44 24.74 14.32 -3.17
C PHE A 44 26.22 14.67 -3.00
N GLU A 45 26.49 15.74 -2.25
CA GLU A 45 27.84 16.20 -1.93
C GLU A 45 28.49 15.37 -0.80
N SER A 46 27.67 14.66 -0.02
CA SER A 46 28.14 13.80 1.06
C SER A 46 27.23 12.61 1.35
N LEU A 47 27.77 11.62 2.06
CA LEU A 47 26.98 10.49 2.57
C LEU A 47 25.92 10.93 3.58
N ASP A 48 26.16 12.00 4.34
CA ASP A 48 25.20 12.49 5.32
C ASP A 48 23.97 13.09 4.63
N GLU A 49 24.19 13.90 3.59
CA GLU A 49 23.11 14.46 2.78
C GLU A 49 22.24 13.37 2.15
N ALA A 50 22.87 12.33 1.59
CA ALA A 50 22.15 11.17 1.04
C ALA A 50 21.28 10.48 2.11
N ARG A 51 21.79 10.31 3.34
CA ARG A 51 21.04 9.71 4.46
C ARG A 51 19.86 10.59 4.88
N GLN A 52 20.07 11.89 5.02
CA GLN A 52 18.99 12.83 5.37
C GLN A 52 17.88 12.83 4.32
N TRP A 53 18.25 12.79 3.04
CA TRP A 53 17.28 12.71 1.96
C TRP A 53 16.46 11.41 2.01
N VAL A 54 17.10 10.26 2.27
CA VAL A 54 16.37 8.99 2.44
C VAL A 54 15.46 9.02 3.66
N LEU A 55 15.91 9.56 4.80
CA LEU A 55 15.09 9.69 6.00
C LEU A 55 13.84 10.55 5.75
N HIS A 56 14.02 11.70 5.09
CA HIS A 56 12.90 12.53 4.68
C HIS A 56 11.94 11.80 3.74
N SER A 57 12.47 11.04 2.79
CA SER A 57 11.65 10.24 1.87
C SER A 57 10.82 9.17 2.61
N VAL A 58 11.39 8.52 3.62
CA VAL A 58 10.71 7.53 4.46
C VAL A 58 9.60 8.18 5.31
N ASP A 59 9.89 9.32 5.92
CA ASP A 59 8.90 10.07 6.69
C ASP A 59 7.73 10.51 5.81
N TRP A 60 8.04 11.13 4.66
CA TRP A 60 7.04 11.53 3.68
C TRP A 60 6.19 10.35 3.21
N TYR A 61 6.80 9.22 2.86
CA TYR A 61 6.09 8.01 2.41
C TYR A 61 5.10 7.53 3.47
N ASN A 62 5.53 7.43 4.73
CA ASN A 62 4.72 6.86 5.79
C ASN A 62 3.63 7.80 6.34
N TYR A 63 3.91 9.09 6.42
CA TYR A 63 3.08 10.03 7.18
C TYR A 63 2.39 11.10 6.32
N CYS A 64 2.88 11.37 5.11
CA CYS A 64 2.36 12.44 4.25
C CYS A 64 1.72 11.91 2.96
N HIS A 65 2.35 10.94 2.30
CA HIS A 65 1.90 10.44 1.02
C HIS A 65 0.65 9.55 1.16
N ARG A 66 -0.40 9.86 0.39
CA ARG A 66 -1.65 9.11 0.37
C ARG A 66 -1.68 8.19 -0.84
N HIS A 67 -1.81 6.90 -0.59
CA HIS A 67 -1.73 5.88 -1.64
C HIS A 67 -3.12 5.51 -2.16
N SER A 68 -3.32 5.54 -3.47
CA SER A 68 -4.61 5.23 -4.11
C SER A 68 -5.11 3.82 -3.78
N ASP A 69 -4.19 2.86 -3.70
CA ASP A 69 -4.50 1.44 -3.57
C ASP A 69 -5.03 1.10 -2.17
N ILE A 70 -4.66 1.88 -1.16
CA ILE A 70 -5.23 1.85 0.19
C ILE A 70 -6.21 3.00 0.41
N LYS A 71 -6.95 3.39 -0.64
CA LYS A 71 -8.02 4.39 -0.59
C LYS A 71 -7.57 5.74 -0.03
N TYR A 72 -6.40 6.22 -0.44
CA TYR A 72 -5.82 7.51 -0.05
C TYR A 72 -5.70 7.74 1.46
N VAL A 73 -5.36 6.70 2.22
CA VAL A 73 -4.80 6.84 3.56
C VAL A 73 -3.28 6.74 3.48
N THR A 74 -2.58 7.18 4.53
CA THR A 74 -1.13 7.01 4.62
C THR A 74 -0.78 5.61 5.13
N PRO A 75 0.42 5.08 4.83
CA PRO A 75 0.86 3.80 5.36
C PRO A 75 0.82 3.76 6.90
N ALA A 76 1.20 4.86 7.57
CA ALA A 76 1.10 4.94 9.02
C ALA A 76 -0.34 4.91 9.52
N GLN A 77 -1.29 5.55 8.83
CA GLN A 77 -2.71 5.47 9.21
C GLN A 77 -3.24 4.04 9.09
N ARG A 78 -2.89 3.35 8.01
CA ARG A 78 -3.24 1.94 7.79
C ARG A 78 -2.62 1.04 8.86
N HIS A 79 -1.34 1.25 9.16
CA HIS A 79 -0.60 0.44 10.13
C HIS A 79 -1.19 0.53 11.54
N HIS A 80 -1.63 1.72 11.95
CA HIS A 80 -2.26 1.94 13.26
C HIS A 80 -3.78 1.63 13.26
N GLY A 81 -4.38 1.21 12.14
CA GLY A 81 -5.82 0.94 12.03
C GLY A 81 -6.72 2.18 12.02
N ASN A 82 -6.14 3.38 11.90
CA ASN A 82 -6.89 4.64 11.85
C ASN A 82 -7.69 4.81 10.56
N ASP A 83 -7.33 4.05 9.52
CA ASP A 83 -7.96 4.07 8.22
C ASP A 83 -9.44 3.67 8.27
N VAL A 84 -9.84 2.75 9.16
CA VAL A 84 -11.25 2.36 9.32
C VAL A 84 -12.14 3.57 9.56
N THR A 85 -11.79 4.39 10.55
CA THR A 85 -12.56 5.60 10.91
C THR A 85 -12.50 6.64 9.80
N ILE A 86 -11.32 6.85 9.20
CA ILE A 86 -11.14 7.83 8.11
C ILE A 86 -12.02 7.47 6.90
N LEU A 87 -12.07 6.19 6.55
CA LEU A 87 -12.81 5.70 5.39
C LEU A 87 -14.32 5.78 5.61
N GLU A 88 -14.80 5.46 6.82
CA GLU A 88 -16.20 5.62 7.20
C GLU A 88 -16.64 7.10 7.13
N GLN A 89 -15.81 8.02 7.63
CA GLN A 89 -16.07 9.46 7.52
C GLN A 89 -16.15 9.93 6.07
N ARG A 90 -15.23 9.47 5.22
CA ARG A 90 -15.25 9.80 3.78
C ARG A 90 -16.47 9.27 3.07
N LYS A 91 -16.92 8.06 3.40
CA LYS A 91 -18.16 7.48 2.87
C LYS A 91 -19.35 8.40 3.14
N ARG A 92 -19.55 8.78 4.41
CA ARG A 92 -20.64 9.67 4.82
C ARG A 92 -20.58 11.01 4.10
N LEU A 93 -19.41 11.64 4.07
CA LEU A 93 -19.20 12.92 3.39
C LEU A 93 -19.59 12.84 1.90
N TYR A 94 -19.18 11.78 1.21
CA TYR A 94 -19.50 11.60 -0.20
C TYR A 94 -21.00 11.36 -0.44
N GLU A 95 -21.65 10.58 0.42
CA GLU A 95 -23.09 10.33 0.36
C GLU A 95 -23.90 11.61 0.60
N GLU A 96 -23.52 12.41 1.60
CA GLU A 96 -24.13 13.72 1.88
C GLU A 96 -23.92 14.70 0.72
N ALA A 97 -22.71 14.76 0.16
CA ALA A 97 -22.40 15.63 -0.97
C ALA A 97 -23.23 15.24 -2.21
N LYS A 98 -23.37 13.94 -2.49
CA LYS A 98 -24.22 13.42 -3.59
C LYS A 98 -25.69 13.74 -3.35
N LYS A 99 -26.20 13.59 -2.13
CA LYS A 99 -27.59 13.95 -1.78
C LYS A 99 -27.86 15.45 -1.99
N LYS A 100 -26.90 16.31 -1.67
CA LYS A 100 -27.04 17.77 -1.80
C LYS A 100 -27.00 18.25 -3.25
N HIS A 101 -26.23 17.58 -4.10
CA HIS A 101 -25.95 18.02 -5.47
C HIS A 101 -25.96 16.86 -6.46
N PRO A 102 -27.08 16.11 -6.60
CA PRO A 102 -27.13 14.90 -7.41
C PRO A 102 -26.71 15.13 -8.87
N GLU A 103 -26.90 16.34 -9.41
CA GLU A 103 -26.50 16.74 -10.76
C GLU A 103 -24.99 16.63 -11.05
N ARG A 104 -24.14 16.63 -10.01
CA ARG A 104 -22.68 16.47 -10.16
C ARG A 104 -22.22 15.01 -10.17
N TRP A 105 -23.12 14.05 -10.00
CA TRP A 105 -22.81 12.62 -9.98
C TRP A 105 -23.52 11.89 -11.11
N SER A 106 -22.75 11.21 -11.96
CA SER A 106 -23.28 10.32 -13.00
C SER A 106 -23.68 8.93 -12.47
N GLY A 107 -23.28 8.58 -11.24
CA GLY A 107 -23.51 7.25 -10.67
C GLY A 107 -23.18 7.17 -9.18
N GLU A 108 -22.76 5.99 -8.72
CA GLU A 108 -22.41 5.75 -7.32
C GLU A 108 -21.20 6.54 -6.83
N THR A 109 -21.15 6.79 -5.52
CA THR A 109 -19.99 7.44 -4.90
C THR A 109 -18.77 6.52 -4.97
N ARG A 110 -17.58 7.10 -4.87
CA ARG A 110 -16.33 6.34 -4.78
C ARG A 110 -16.41 5.30 -3.66
N ASN A 111 -15.91 4.09 -3.92
CA ASN A 111 -15.85 3.04 -2.93
C ASN A 111 -14.82 3.38 -1.83
N TRP A 112 -15.35 3.63 -0.63
CA TRP A 112 -14.59 3.89 0.60
C TRP A 112 -14.70 2.72 1.59
N SER A 113 -15.11 1.54 1.16
CA SER A 113 -15.17 0.37 2.03
C SER A 113 -13.77 -0.06 2.46
N HIS A 114 -13.60 -0.36 3.75
CA HIS A 114 -12.33 -0.84 4.29
C HIS A 114 -12.08 -2.30 3.88
N GLU A 115 -10.89 -2.57 3.38
CA GLU A 115 -10.44 -3.93 3.04
C GLU A 115 -9.55 -4.44 4.18
N SER A 116 -10.02 -5.45 4.93
CA SER A 116 -9.30 -6.02 6.08
C SER A 116 -8.19 -6.99 5.68
N THR A 117 -8.23 -7.51 4.46
CA THR A 117 -7.31 -8.54 3.99
C THR A 117 -7.01 -8.29 2.52
N VAL A 118 -5.73 -8.37 2.18
CA VAL A 118 -5.22 -8.26 0.81
C VAL A 118 -4.27 -9.43 0.57
N SER A 119 -4.32 -9.98 -0.63
CA SER A 119 -3.44 -11.08 -1.05
C SER A 119 -2.63 -10.64 -2.25
N LEU A 120 -1.30 -10.83 -2.17
CA LEU A 120 -0.36 -10.45 -3.22
C LEU A 120 -0.27 -11.46 -4.37
N ASN A 121 -0.84 -12.65 -4.19
CA ASN A 121 -1.03 -13.68 -5.21
C ASN A 121 -2.11 -14.62 -4.67
N PRO A 122 -3.41 -14.31 -4.85
CA PRO A 122 -4.44 -15.30 -4.56
C PRO A 122 -4.24 -16.41 -5.58
N GLY A 123 -3.63 -17.53 -5.16
CA GLY A 123 -3.52 -18.70 -6.03
C GLY A 123 -4.89 -19.00 -6.63
N ASN A 124 -4.93 -19.54 -7.86
CA ASN A 124 -6.19 -19.83 -8.57
C ASN A 124 -7.19 -20.42 -7.58
N ALA A 125 -8.28 -19.68 -7.31
CA ALA A 125 -9.33 -20.17 -6.44
C ALA A 125 -9.77 -21.53 -7.01
N GLN A 126 -9.62 -22.59 -6.22
CA GLN A 126 -10.31 -23.85 -6.52
C GLN A 126 -11.79 -23.46 -6.66
N PRO A 127 -12.44 -23.72 -7.81
CA PRO A 127 -13.82 -23.32 -8.00
C PRO A 127 -14.64 -23.92 -6.86
N GLU A 128 -15.45 -23.06 -6.20
CA GLU A 128 -16.30 -23.47 -5.10
C GLU A 128 -17.03 -24.76 -5.49
N THR A 129 -16.73 -25.85 -4.78
CA THR A 129 -17.41 -27.11 -5.00
C THR A 129 -18.85 -26.94 -4.52
N LYS A 130 -19.73 -26.49 -5.41
CA LYS A 130 -21.17 -26.52 -5.18
C LYS A 130 -21.55 -27.99 -5.02
N MET A 131 -21.63 -28.46 -3.79
CA MET A 131 -22.25 -29.75 -3.49
C MET A 131 -23.70 -29.66 -3.96
N LYS A 132 -23.99 -30.22 -5.13
CA LYS A 132 -25.36 -30.51 -5.54
C LYS A 132 -25.89 -31.53 -4.54
N ARG A 133 -26.83 -31.12 -3.69
CA ARG A 133 -27.70 -32.07 -2.99
C ARG A 133 -28.45 -32.83 -4.08
N VAL A 134 -28.15 -34.12 -4.22
CA VAL A 134 -28.99 -35.05 -4.97
C VAL A 134 -30.10 -35.49 -4.01
N ALA A 135 -31.33 -35.36 -4.48
CA ALA A 135 -32.55 -35.80 -3.80
C ALA A 135 -32.60 -37.32 -3.68
#